data_AF-A0A1V3X3V1-F1
#
_entry.id   AF-A0A1V3X3V1-F1
#
_cell.length_a   1.000
_cell.length_b   1.000
_cell.length_c   1.000
_cell.angle_alpha   90.00
_cell.angle_beta   90.00
_cell.angle_gamma   90.00
#
_symmetry.space_group_name_H-M   'P 1'
#
loop_
_entity.id
_entity.type
_entity.pdbx_description
1 polymer ?
#
loop_
_entity_poly.entity_id
_entity_poly.type
_entity_poly.pdbx_seq_one_letter_code
_entity_poly.pdbx_strand_id
1 'polypeptide(L)'
;MPDPYLFAVILTVVVAVLVGLLVDGATPAGALNAWYGGVWGSQNIFTFAFQMVLILVTGYTLAEAPVLKRAIIAVASKPTNQVQAALLCFGVSAVFSLLNWGLGLVAGALVARQVAKRLAAPISVILSPRRSWVSSCGRRGCRRRLRWPTPMPAVRST
;
A
#
# COMPACT_ATOMS: atom_id res chain seq x y z
N MET A 1 0.87 -17.92 -4.21
CA MET A 1 -0.44 -17.64 -3.58
C MET A 1 -1.47 -17.84 -4.68
N PRO A 2 -2.48 -18.72 -4.52
CA PRO A 2 -3.51 -18.93 -5.54
C PRO A 2 -4.11 -17.59 -5.94
N ASP A 3 -4.29 -17.42 -7.24
CA ASP A 3 -4.76 -16.17 -7.81
C ASP A 3 -6.20 -15.85 -7.34
N PRO A 4 -6.54 -14.61 -6.94
CA PRO A 4 -7.88 -14.25 -6.49
C PRO A 4 -9.01 -14.60 -7.47
N TYR A 5 -8.73 -14.55 -8.78
CA TYR A 5 -9.69 -14.92 -9.81
C TYR A 5 -9.99 -16.44 -9.79
N LEU A 6 -9.01 -17.28 -9.46
CA LEU A 6 -9.23 -18.71 -9.30
C LEU A 6 -10.29 -19.00 -8.23
N PHE A 7 -10.24 -18.31 -7.10
CA PHE A 7 -11.25 -18.45 -6.05
C PHE A 7 -12.64 -18.01 -6.51
N ALA A 8 -12.74 -16.93 -7.29
CA ALA A 8 -14.00 -16.46 -7.84
C ALA A 8 -14.63 -17.49 -8.81
N VAL A 9 -13.81 -18.13 -9.65
CA VAL A 9 -14.26 -19.18 -10.58
C VAL A 9 -14.76 -20.41 -9.82
N ILE A 10 -13.97 -20.89 -8.85
CA ILE A 10 -14.36 -22.05 -8.02
C ILE A 10 -15.68 -21.76 -7.30
N LEU A 11 -15.83 -20.58 -6.69
CA LEU A 11 -17.05 -20.19 -6.00
C LEU A 11 -18.26 -20.15 -6.94
N THR A 12 -18.07 -19.67 -8.18
CA THR A 12 -19.14 -19.65 -9.19
C THR A 12 -19.59 -21.07 -9.54
N VAL A 13 -18.65 -22.01 -9.70
CA VAL A 13 -18.96 -23.43 -9.97
C VAL A 13 -19.68 -24.06 -8.78
N VAL A 14 -19.21 -23.81 -7.56
CA VAL A 14 -19.84 -24.32 -6.33
C VAL A 14 -21.28 -23.81 -6.22
N VAL A 15 -21.52 -22.51 -6.43
CA VAL A 15 -22.87 -21.93 -6.41
C VAL A 15 -23.75 -22.53 -7.52
N ALA A 16 -23.22 -22.76 -8.72
CA ALA A 16 -23.97 -23.38 -9.81
C ALA A 16 -24.41 -24.82 -9.47
N VAL A 17 -23.53 -25.62 -8.87
CA VAL A 17 -23.85 -26.99 -8.41
C VAL A 17 -24.88 -26.96 -7.29
N LEU A 18 -24.74 -26.05 -6.31
CA LEU A 18 -25.70 -25.89 -5.22
C LEU A 18 -27.09 -25.51 -5.73
N VAL A 19 -27.19 -24.59 -6.70
CA VAL A 19 -28.48 -24.21 -7.30
C VAL A 19 -29.12 -25.41 -8.00
N GLY A 20 -28.34 -26.23 -8.71
CA GLY A 20 -28.84 -27.44 -9.36
C GLY A 20 -29.31 -28.54 -8.40
N LEU A 21 -28.80 -28.58 -7.16
CA LEU A 21 -29.14 -29.59 -6.16
C LEU A 21 -30.21 -29.13 -5.16
N LEU A 22 -30.29 -27.83 -4.85
CA LEU A 22 -31.17 -27.29 -3.80
C LEU A 22 -32.41 -26.57 -4.34
N VAL A 23 -32.47 -26.22 -5.63
CA VAL A 23 -33.59 -25.45 -6.19
C VAL A 23 -34.44 -26.33 -7.10
N ASP A 24 -35.59 -26.79 -6.57
CA ASP A 24 -36.56 -27.57 -7.34
C ASP A 24 -37.15 -26.73 -8.49
N GLY A 25 -37.04 -27.25 -9.72
CA GLY A 25 -37.53 -26.57 -10.93
C GLY A 25 -36.60 -25.49 -11.49
N ALA A 26 -35.36 -25.38 -10.99
CA ALA A 26 -34.37 -24.49 -11.58
C ALA A 26 -34.00 -24.92 -13.01
N THR A 27 -34.44 -24.12 -13.99
CA THR A 27 -33.93 -24.27 -15.36
C THR A 27 -32.51 -23.70 -15.45
N PRO A 28 -31.59 -24.34 -16.20
CA PRO A 28 -30.24 -23.79 -16.42
C PRO A 28 -30.27 -22.36 -16.97
N ALA A 29 -31.27 -22.05 -17.81
CA ALA A 29 -31.51 -20.72 -18.34
C ALA A 29 -31.92 -19.70 -17.25
N GLY A 30 -32.74 -20.11 -16.26
CA GLY A 30 -33.12 -19.27 -15.13
C GLY A 30 -31.94 -18.96 -14.21
N ALA A 31 -31.09 -19.94 -13.92
CA ALA A 31 -29.87 -19.75 -13.13
C ALA A 31 -28.86 -18.82 -13.82
N LEU A 32 -28.67 -18.98 -15.13
CA LEU A 32 -27.83 -18.07 -15.94
C LEU A 32 -28.40 -16.65 -15.99
N ASN A 33 -29.71 -16.49 -16.16
CA ASN A 33 -30.35 -15.16 -16.13
C ASN A 33 -30.24 -14.49 -14.76
N ALA A 34 -30.35 -15.25 -13.66
CA ALA A 34 -30.16 -14.73 -12.31
C ALA A 34 -28.71 -14.34 -12.04
N TRP A 35 -27.75 -15.18 -12.47
CA TRP A 35 -26.31 -14.87 -12.39
C TRP A 35 -25.96 -13.63 -13.21
N TYR A 36 -26.46 -13.55 -14.45
CA TYR A 36 -26.26 -12.39 -15.33
C TYR A 36 -26.90 -11.13 -14.75
N GLY A 37 -28.14 -11.21 -14.25
CA GLY A 37 -28.83 -10.10 -13.60
C GLY A 37 -28.12 -9.59 -12.35
N GLY A 38 -27.54 -10.49 -11.54
CA GLY A 38 -26.76 -10.14 -10.35
C GLY A 38 -25.40 -9.49 -10.64
N VAL A 39 -24.77 -9.82 -11.77
CA VAL A 39 -23.47 -9.25 -12.16
C VAL A 39 -23.63 -7.96 -12.97
N TRP A 40 -24.50 -7.98 -13.99
CA TRP A 40 -24.64 -6.95 -15.01
C TRP A 40 -25.83 -6.01 -14.79
N GLY A 41 -26.66 -6.25 -13.79
CA GLY A 41 -27.75 -5.34 -13.47
C GLY A 41 -27.23 -3.94 -13.13
N SER A 42 -27.94 -2.92 -13.64
CA SER A 42 -27.58 -1.49 -13.52
C SER A 42 -27.33 -1.02 -12.07
N GLN A 43 -27.85 -1.72 -11.07
CA GLN A 43 -27.72 -1.40 -9.63
C GLN A 43 -27.09 -2.53 -8.79
N ASN A 44 -26.42 -3.51 -9.41
CA ASN A 44 -25.87 -4.67 -8.70
C ASN A 44 -24.34 -4.59 -8.52
N ILE A 45 -23.68 -5.74 -8.29
CA ILE A 45 -22.32 -5.84 -7.72
C ILE A 45 -21.27 -5.04 -8.51
N PHE A 46 -21.47 -4.87 -9.81
CA PHE A 46 -20.62 -4.07 -10.68
C PHE A 46 -20.64 -2.59 -10.31
N THR A 47 -21.81 -1.98 -10.12
CA THR A 47 -21.94 -0.57 -9.75
C THR A 47 -21.34 -0.30 -8.37
N PHE A 48 -21.56 -1.22 -7.42
CA PHE A 48 -20.91 -1.16 -6.10
C PHE A 48 -19.39 -1.27 -6.20
N ALA A 49 -18.88 -2.24 -6.97
CA ALA A 49 -17.45 -2.41 -7.19
C ALA A 49 -16.84 -1.18 -7.88
N PHE A 50 -17.51 -0.61 -8.89
CA PHE A 50 -17.07 0.61 -9.57
C PHE A 50 -17.01 1.81 -8.64
N GLN A 51 -18.01 1.98 -7.77
CA GLN A 51 -18.00 3.02 -6.75
C GLN A 51 -16.77 2.86 -5.82
N MET A 52 -16.46 1.64 -5.38
CA MET A 52 -15.27 1.37 -4.56
C MET A 52 -13.95 1.58 -5.31
N VAL A 53 -13.88 1.15 -6.57
CA VAL A 53 -12.69 1.35 -7.42
C VAL A 53 -12.43 2.83 -7.64
N LEU A 54 -13.45 3.64 -7.95
CA LEU A 54 -13.28 5.08 -8.14
C LEU A 54 -12.83 5.77 -6.86
N ILE A 55 -13.34 5.38 -5.70
CA ILE A 55 -12.88 5.87 -4.39
C ILE A 55 -11.39 5.59 -4.18
N LEU A 56 -10.93 4.36 -4.47
CA LEU A 56 -9.54 3.96 -4.31
C LEU A 56 -8.61 4.63 -5.33
N VAL A 57 -9.00 4.66 -6.60
CA VAL A 57 -8.22 5.30 -7.67
C VAL A 57 -8.08 6.79 -7.40
N THR A 58 -9.17 7.47 -7.00
CA THR A 58 -9.12 8.90 -6.64
C THR A 58 -8.23 9.14 -5.41
N GLY A 59 -8.29 8.27 -4.41
CA GLY A 59 -7.40 8.33 -3.25
C GLY A 59 -5.93 8.18 -3.63
N TYR A 60 -5.61 7.26 -4.55
CA TYR A 60 -4.26 7.03 -5.04
C TYR A 60 -3.74 8.18 -5.92
N THR A 61 -4.54 8.66 -6.87
CA THR A 61 -4.14 9.77 -7.76
C THR A 61 -3.91 11.06 -6.98
N LEU A 62 -4.76 11.35 -5.98
CA LEU A 62 -4.59 12.49 -5.09
C LEU A 62 -3.37 12.32 -4.17
N ALA A 63 -3.00 11.10 -3.82
CA ALA A 63 -1.78 10.81 -3.08
C ALA A 63 -0.49 10.97 -3.91
N GLU A 64 -0.56 10.70 -5.22
CA GLU A 64 0.54 10.96 -6.14
C GLU A 64 0.72 12.45 -6.44
N ALA A 65 -0.32 13.27 -6.23
CA ALA A 65 -0.28 14.71 -6.48
C ALA A 65 0.87 15.40 -5.68
N PRO A 66 1.65 16.28 -6.33
CA PRO A 66 2.81 16.92 -5.69
C PRO A 66 2.41 17.83 -4.52
N VAL A 67 1.17 18.34 -4.52
CA VAL A 67 0.63 19.18 -3.45
C VAL A 67 0.55 18.41 -2.13
N LEU A 68 0.01 17.18 -2.15
CA LEU A 68 -0.14 16.37 -0.94
C LEU A 68 1.22 15.94 -0.39
N LYS A 69 2.15 15.52 -1.27
CA LYS A 69 3.52 15.16 -0.86
C LYS A 69 4.24 16.33 -0.18
N ARG A 70 4.09 17.56 -0.69
CA ARG A 70 4.66 18.77 -0.07
C ARG A 70 4.04 19.08 1.29
N ALA A 71 2.71 18.99 1.41
CA ALA A 71 1.99 19.18 2.67
C ALA A 71 2.46 18.16 3.72
N ILE A 72 2.58 16.89 3.34
CA ILE A 72 3.09 15.81 4.20
C ILE A 72 4.53 16.09 4.65
N ILE A 73 5.43 16.53 3.75
CA ILE A 73 6.82 16.84 4.10
C ILE A 73 6.90 18.00 5.11
N ALA A 74 6.09 19.04 4.93
CA ALA A 74 6.03 20.20 5.83
C ALA A 74 5.46 19.83 7.21
N VAL A 75 4.47 18.94 7.24
CA VAL A 75 3.89 18.43 8.49
C VAL A 75 4.85 17.46 9.19
N ALA A 76 5.58 16.64 8.43
CA ALA A 76 6.60 15.70 8.92
C ALA A 76 7.91 16.36 9.39
N SER A 77 8.12 17.66 9.14
CA SER A 77 9.27 18.39 9.69
C SER A 77 9.06 18.97 11.09
N LYS A 78 7.83 18.93 11.62
CA LYS A 78 7.51 19.44 12.97
C LYS A 78 7.82 18.50 14.14
N PRO A 79 7.63 17.16 14.06
CA PRO A 79 7.80 16.31 15.23
C PRO A 79 9.28 16.04 15.54
N THR A 80 9.69 16.33 16.78
CA THR A 80 11.04 16.06 17.31
C THR A 80 11.12 14.78 18.14
N ASN A 81 9.97 14.26 18.61
CA ASN A 81 9.86 13.08 19.47
C ASN A 81 9.07 11.94 18.82
N GLN A 82 9.42 10.69 19.16
CA GLN A 82 8.79 9.48 18.58
C GLN A 82 7.29 9.36 18.90
N VAL A 83 6.87 9.77 20.10
CA VAL A 83 5.44 9.80 20.50
C VAL A 83 4.66 10.86 19.71
N GLN A 84 5.22 12.07 19.55
CA GLN A 84 4.60 13.12 18.74
C GLN A 84 4.51 12.71 17.26
N ALA A 85 5.52 12.03 16.75
CA ALA A 85 5.53 11.49 15.39
C ALA A 85 4.41 10.46 15.16
N ALA A 86 4.21 9.54 16.11
CA ALA A 86 3.11 8.59 16.04
C ALA A 86 1.75 9.29 16.08
N LEU A 87 1.53 10.19 17.04
CA LEU A 87 0.28 10.96 17.18
C LEU A 87 -0.04 11.80 15.93
N LEU A 88 0.98 12.41 15.34
CA LEU A 88 0.82 13.21 14.14
C LEU A 88 0.51 12.34 12.91
N CYS A 89 1.14 11.17 12.80
CA CYS A 89 0.82 10.20 11.76
C CYS A 89 -0.63 9.70 11.87
N PHE A 90 -1.07 9.36 13.08
CA PHE A 90 -2.45 8.95 13.35
C PHE A 90 -3.44 10.08 13.10
N GLY A 91 -3.17 11.30 13.57
CA GLY A 91 -4.05 12.45 13.39
C GLY A 91 -4.22 12.83 11.93
N VAL A 92 -3.13 12.89 11.17
CA VAL A 92 -3.17 13.14 9.73
C VAL A 92 -3.92 12.02 9.00
N SER A 93 -3.64 10.76 9.32
CA SER A 93 -4.36 9.62 8.74
C SER A 93 -5.84 9.67 9.06
N ALA A 94 -6.24 10.03 10.29
CA ALA A 94 -7.64 10.12 10.70
C ALA A 94 -8.39 11.23 9.95
N VAL A 95 -7.81 12.42 9.82
CA VAL A 95 -8.40 13.53 9.05
C VAL A 95 -8.58 13.16 7.59
N PHE A 96 -7.57 12.52 6.98
CA PHE A 96 -7.67 12.09 5.59
C PHE A 96 -8.63 10.92 5.39
N SER A 97 -8.73 10.00 6.36
CA SER A 97 -9.74 8.92 6.37
C SER A 97 -11.17 9.44 6.44
N LEU A 98 -11.42 10.59 7.09
CA LEU A 98 -12.76 11.21 7.15
C LEU A 98 -13.22 11.75 5.80
N LEU A 99 -12.30 12.21 4.95
CA LEU A 99 -12.62 12.67 3.60
C LEU A 99 -12.79 11.49 2.63
N ASN A 100 -11.86 10.54 2.69
CA ASN A 100 -11.92 9.31 1.92
C ASN A 100 -11.07 8.26 2.67
N TRP A 101 -11.74 7.25 3.20
CA TRP A 101 -11.15 6.07 3.82
C TRP A 101 -9.99 5.43 3.03
N GLY A 102 -10.02 5.44 1.69
CA GLY A 102 -8.91 4.99 0.85
C GLY A 102 -7.71 5.96 0.85
N LEU A 103 -7.95 7.27 0.91
CA LEU A 103 -6.90 8.28 0.93
C LEU A 103 -6.15 8.31 2.26
N GLY A 104 -6.85 8.10 3.38
CA GLY A 104 -6.24 8.01 4.71
C GLY A 104 -5.17 6.92 4.80
N LEU A 105 -5.39 5.75 4.19
CA LEU A 105 -4.42 4.64 4.15
C LEU A 105 -3.15 5.01 3.38
N VAL A 106 -3.28 5.63 2.21
CA VAL A 106 -2.12 6.00 1.37
C VAL A 106 -1.35 7.17 1.98
N ALA A 107 -2.05 8.22 2.42
CA ALA A 107 -1.45 9.38 3.06
C ALA A 107 -0.74 8.99 4.37
N GLY A 108 -1.37 8.14 5.20
CA GLY A 108 -0.77 7.61 6.42
C GLY A 108 0.53 6.85 6.16
N ALA A 109 0.56 5.98 5.15
CA ALA A 109 1.78 5.25 4.77
C ALA A 109 2.89 6.20 4.28
N LEU A 110 2.57 7.24 3.52
CA LEU A 110 3.53 8.24 3.05
C LEU A 110 4.12 9.06 4.21
N VAL A 111 3.27 9.55 5.12
CA VAL A 111 3.68 10.27 6.33
C VAL A 111 4.58 9.38 7.19
N ALA A 112 4.16 8.15 7.45
CA ALA A 112 4.91 7.17 8.24
C ALA A 112 6.30 6.91 7.65
N ARG A 113 6.41 6.73 6.33
CA ARG A 113 7.71 6.56 5.64
C ARG A 113 8.62 7.78 5.80
N GLN A 114 8.08 8.98 5.75
CA GLN A 114 8.88 10.20 5.83
C GLN A 114 9.34 10.49 7.27
N VAL A 115 8.47 10.26 8.24
CA VAL A 115 8.80 10.30 9.66
C VAL A 115 9.84 9.23 10.01
N ALA A 116 9.67 7.99 9.51
CA ALA A 116 10.62 6.92 9.69
C ALA A 116 11.99 7.26 9.12
N LYS A 117 12.11 7.92 7.96
CA LYS A 117 13.41 8.37 7.44
C LYS A 117 14.12 9.38 8.34
N ARG A 118 13.38 10.26 9.02
CA ARG A 118 13.94 11.29 9.91
C ARG A 118 14.29 10.73 11.28
N LEU A 119 13.43 9.86 11.83
CA LEU A 119 13.61 9.22 13.14
C LEU A 119 14.39 7.89 13.07
N ALA A 120 14.66 7.34 11.89
CA ALA A 120 15.60 6.21 11.74
C ALA A 120 17.05 6.66 11.90
N ALA A 121 17.35 7.97 11.86
CA ALA A 121 18.68 8.47 12.21
C ALA A 121 19.08 8.04 13.65
N PRO A 122 18.26 8.23 14.70
CA PRO A 122 18.58 7.71 16.03
C PRO A 122 18.48 6.18 16.14
N ILE A 123 17.57 5.50 15.43
CA ILE A 123 17.52 4.02 15.46
C ILE A 123 18.75 3.38 14.78
N SER A 124 19.35 4.04 13.80
CA SER A 124 20.59 3.58 13.14
C SER A 124 21.78 3.59 14.10
N VAL A 125 21.75 4.38 15.18
CA VAL A 125 22.78 4.34 16.24
C VAL A 125 22.61 3.10 17.12
N ILE A 126 21.39 2.60 17.30
CA ILE A 126 21.08 1.39 18.09
C ILE A 126 21.22 0.10 17.26
N LEU A 127 20.84 0.14 15.96
CA LEU A 127 20.95 -0.99 15.02
C LEU A 127 22.26 -0.99 14.23
N SER A 128 23.17 -0.03 14.43
CA SER A 128 24.56 -0.15 14.00
C SER A 128 25.53 -0.46 15.14
N PRO A 129 25.58 -1.72 15.62
CA PRO A 129 26.80 -2.22 16.27
C PRO A 129 28.05 -2.17 15.38
N ARG A 130 27.92 -1.81 14.09
CA ARG A 130 28.92 -2.12 13.05
C ARG A 130 29.55 -0.92 12.33
N ARG A 131 29.53 0.29 12.90
CA ARG A 131 30.35 1.40 12.38
C ARG A 131 31.46 1.90 13.30
N SER A 132 31.42 1.61 14.61
CA SER A 132 32.50 2.00 15.53
C SER A 132 33.73 1.06 15.50
N TRP A 133 33.55 -0.20 15.09
CA TRP A 133 34.66 -1.17 15.02
C TRP A 133 35.66 -0.90 13.88
N VAL A 134 35.32 -0.06 12.90
CA VAL A 134 36.22 0.27 11.79
C VAL A 134 37.16 1.46 12.12
N SER A 135 36.83 2.29 13.11
CA SER A 135 37.67 3.45 13.46
C SER A 135 38.69 3.20 14.58
N SER A 136 38.58 2.10 15.32
CA SER A 136 39.52 1.75 16.41
C SER A 136 40.56 0.68 16.05
N CYS A 137 40.44 0.04 14.88
CA CYS A 137 41.44 -0.91 14.41
C CYS A 137 42.48 -0.21 13.53
N GLY A 138 43.66 0.07 14.10
CA GLY A 138 44.87 0.19 13.30
C GLY A 138 45.52 1.57 13.20
N ARG A 139 45.88 2.17 14.34
CA ARG A 139 46.96 3.18 14.44
C ARG A 139 48.35 2.64 14.04
N ARG A 140 48.46 1.43 13.48
CA ARG A 140 49.69 0.88 12.88
C ARG A 140 49.37 0.03 11.66
N GLY A 141 49.65 0.58 10.48
CA GLY A 141 50.03 -0.15 9.27
C GLY A 141 48.99 -1.08 8.63
N CYS A 142 48.10 -0.54 7.79
CA CYS A 142 47.65 -1.29 6.60
C CYS A 142 47.13 -0.36 5.51
N ARG A 143 48.06 0.18 4.71
CA ARG A 143 47.75 0.71 3.38
C ARG A 143 47.30 -0.47 2.50
N ARG A 144 46.02 -0.54 2.13
CA ARG A 144 45.59 -0.94 0.77
C ARG A 144 44.12 -0.62 0.54
N ARG A 145 43.96 0.54 -0.08
CA ARG A 145 42.86 0.97 -0.95
C ARG A 145 42.44 -0.16 -1.92
N LEU A 146 41.18 -0.57 -1.91
CA LEU A 146 40.44 -1.21 -3.01
C LEU A 146 38.93 -1.14 -2.68
N ARG A 147 38.27 -0.02 -3.00
CA ARG A 147 37.45 0.20 -4.20
C ARG A 147 36.01 -0.34 -4.01
N TRP A 148 35.15 0.53 -3.46
CA TRP A 148 33.70 0.38 -3.47
C TRP A 148 33.17 0.58 -4.90
N PRO A 149 32.29 -0.28 -5.43
CA PRO A 149 31.52 0.04 -6.63
C PRO A 149 30.39 1.01 -6.24
N THR A 150 30.43 2.21 -6.83
CA THR A 150 29.36 3.20 -6.89
C THR A 150 28.17 2.70 -7.74
N PRO A 151 26.99 3.34 -7.65
CA PRO A 151 25.74 2.83 -8.23
C PRO A 151 25.70 3.07 -9.76
N MET A 152 25.10 2.13 -10.50
CA MET A 152 24.87 2.29 -11.95
C MET A 152 23.76 3.33 -12.22
N PRO A 153 23.92 4.17 -13.27
CA PRO A 153 22.96 5.18 -13.67
C PRO A 153 21.87 4.65 -14.62
N ALA A 154 20.81 5.46 -14.74
CA ALA A 154 19.62 5.32 -15.56
C ALA A 154 19.83 4.82 -17.01
N VAL A 155 18.96 3.91 -17.45
CA VAL A 155 18.71 3.62 -18.87
C VAL A 155 17.56 4.51 -19.35
N ARG A 156 17.90 5.37 -20.31
CA ARG A 156 17.02 6.26 -21.06
C ARG A 156 16.62 5.56 -22.37
N SER A 157 15.39 5.82 -22.77
CA SER A 157 14.69 5.49 -24.02
C SER A 157 15.53 5.37 -25.31
N THR A 158 15.22 4.32 -26.07
CA THR A 158 15.01 4.36 -27.53
C THR A 158 13.76 3.56 -27.83
#